data_AF-A0AAD5DAQ8-F1
#
_entry.id   AF-A0AAD5DAQ8-F1
#
_cell.length_a   1.000
_cell.length_b   1.000
_cell.length_c   1.000
_cell.angle_alpha   90.00
_cell.angle_beta   90.00
_cell.angle_gamma   90.00
#
_symmetry.space_group_name_H-M   'P 1'
#
loop_
_entity.id
_entity.type
_entity.pdbx_description
1 polymer ?
#
loop_
_entity_poly.entity_id
_entity_poly.type
_entity_poly.pdbx_seq_one_letter_code
_entity_poly.pdbx_strand_id
1 'polypeptide(L)'
;MNNLKGLLRIRIKRGVNLAVRDINTSDPYIIIRMGKQKVKTRIMERDVNPEWNEDLTIFVYNTELPIKLVTFTVFLLKKLEHTIN
;
A
#
# COMPACT_ATOMS: atom_id res chain seq x y z
N MET A 1 2.29 -2.00 -30.21
CA MET A 1 1.14 -2.52 -29.46
C MET A 1 1.66 -3.13 -28.16
N ASN A 2 1.19 -2.69 -27.00
CA ASN A 2 1.63 -3.25 -25.71
C ASN A 2 1.00 -4.62 -25.53
N ASN A 3 1.74 -5.68 -25.87
CA ASN A 3 1.28 -7.05 -25.69
C ASN A 3 1.34 -7.42 -24.20
N LEU A 4 0.21 -7.84 -23.63
CA LEU A 4 0.14 -8.34 -22.27
C LEU A 4 0.92 -9.65 -22.17
N LYS A 5 1.92 -9.71 -21.31
CA LYS A 5 2.73 -10.91 -21.05
C LYS A 5 2.14 -11.80 -19.96
N GLY A 6 1.37 -11.23 -19.03
CA GLY A 6 0.70 -12.00 -17.99
C GLY A 6 0.13 -11.14 -16.87
N LEU A 7 -0.35 -11.81 -15.83
CA LEU A 7 -0.87 -11.21 -14.61
C LEU A 7 -0.01 -11.66 -13.43
N LEU A 8 0.42 -10.71 -12.61
CA LEU A 8 1.10 -10.99 -11.37
C LEU A 8 0.17 -10.71 -10.20
N ARG A 9 -0.27 -11.77 -9.51
CA ARG A 9 -1.03 -11.68 -8.26
C ARG A 9 -0.08 -11.66 -7.08
N ILE A 10 -0.14 -10.61 -6.28
CA ILE A 10 0.70 -10.38 -5.12
C ILE A 10 -0.19 -10.40 -3.89
N ARG A 11 -0.01 -11.42 -3.05
CA ARG A 11 -0.72 -11.56 -1.78
C ARG A 11 0.04 -10.82 -0.68
N ILE A 12 -0.55 -9.76 -0.16
CA ILE A 12 -0.03 -9.03 0.98
C ILE A 12 -0.68 -9.60 2.24
N LYS A 13 0.11 -10.28 3.06
CA LYS A 13 -0.36 -10.89 4.30
C LYS A 13 -0.40 -9.86 5.43
N ARG A 14 0.77 -9.47 5.93
CA ARG A 14 0.91 -8.58 7.10
C ARG A 14 2.20 -7.77 7.10
N GLY A 15 2.19 -6.66 7.85
CA GLY A 15 3.37 -5.93 8.29
C GLY A 15 3.76 -6.37 9.70
N VAL A 16 5.03 -6.24 10.06
CA VAL A 16 5.53 -6.62 11.40
C VAL A 16 6.39 -5.48 11.90
N ASN A 17 6.08 -4.97 13.08
CA ASN A 17 6.81 -3.89 13.76
C ASN A 17 7.12 -2.70 12.84
N LEU A 18 6.10 -2.22 12.13
CA LEU A 18 6.26 -1.05 11.27
C LEU A 18 6.66 0.16 12.11
N ALA A 19 7.52 1.00 11.53
CA ALA A 19 7.98 2.21 12.19
C ALA A 19 6.78 3.09 12.58
N VAL A 20 6.65 3.35 13.89
CA VAL A 20 5.73 4.34 14.44
C VAL A 20 6.24 5.71 14.01
N ARG A 21 5.47 6.42 13.18
CA ARG A 21 5.83 7.76 12.70
C ARG A 21 4.99 8.89 13.29
N ASP A 22 3.99 8.59 14.11
CA ASP A 22 3.23 9.54 14.95
C ASP A 22 3.46 9.26 16.45
N ILE A 23 2.87 10.07 17.34
CA ILE A 23 3.08 10.01 18.80
C ILE A 23 2.86 8.59 19.38
N ASN A 24 1.92 7.80 18.83
CA ASN A 24 1.59 6.46 19.35
C ASN A 24 1.33 5.37 18.30
N THR A 25 0.85 5.70 17.09
CA THR A 25 0.41 4.69 16.10
C THR A 25 0.75 5.11 14.67
N SER A 26 0.36 4.34 13.67
CA SER A 26 0.54 4.68 12.26
C SER A 26 -0.60 4.07 11.47
N ASP A 27 -0.97 4.69 10.34
CA ASP A 27 -2.02 4.18 9.45
C ASP A 27 -1.38 3.59 8.18
N PRO A 28 -0.79 2.38 8.23
CA PRO A 28 -0.02 1.84 7.13
C PRO A 28 -0.87 1.35 5.97
N TYR A 29 -0.33 1.52 4.77
CA TYR A 29 -0.76 0.85 3.56
C TYR A 29 0.43 0.60 2.64
N ILE A 30 0.31 -0.41 1.78
CA ILE A 30 1.34 -0.78 0.84
C ILE A 30 0.94 -0.34 -0.55
N ILE A 31 1.90 0.24 -1.28
CA ILE A 31 1.78 0.54 -2.70
C ILE A 31 2.75 -0.35 -3.45
N ILE A 32 2.24 -1.04 -4.47
CA ILE A 32 3.05 -1.76 -5.44
C ILE A 32 3.07 -0.97 -6.75
N ARG A 33 4.26 -0.72 -7.29
CA ARG A 33 4.47 -0.02 -8.56
C ARG A 33 5.25 -0.87 -9.55
N MET A 34 4.81 -0.86 -10.80
CA MET A 34 5.56 -1.43 -11.93
C MET A 34 5.41 -0.51 -13.13
N GLY A 35 6.49 0.21 -13.47
CA GLY A 35 6.42 1.30 -14.44
C GLY A 35 5.39 2.36 -14.03
N LYS A 36 4.37 2.58 -14.87
CA LYS A 36 3.26 3.53 -14.62
C LYS A 36 2.10 2.93 -13.82
N GLN A 37 2.06 1.61 -13.63
CA GLN A 37 1.01 0.96 -12.86
C GLN A 37 1.26 1.12 -11.36
N LYS A 38 0.18 1.39 -10.63
CA LYS A 38 0.18 1.56 -9.18
C LYS A 38 -1.08 0.90 -8.60
N VAL A 39 -0.89 -0.06 -7.71
CA VAL A 39 -1.96 -0.68 -6.91
C VAL A 39 -1.65 -0.50 -5.44
N LYS A 40 -2.67 -0.46 -4.58
CA LYS A 40 -2.51 -0.22 -3.14
C LYS A 40 -3.44 -1.11 -2.33
N THR A 41 -3.03 -1.44 -1.11
CA THR A 41 -3.90 -2.09 -0.12
C THR A 41 -4.88 -1.10 0.48
N ARG A 42 -5.84 -1.61 1.26
CA ARG A 42 -6.54 -0.82 2.27
C ARG A 42 -5.56 -0.19 3.27
N ILE A 43 -5.98 0.92 3.85
CA ILE A 43 -5.31 1.54 5.00
C ILE A 43 -5.75 0.78 6.25
N MET A 44 -4.80 0.38 7.07
CA MET A 44 -5.08 -0.19 8.39
C MET A 44 -4.90 0.92 9.41
N GLU A 45 -5.93 1.22 10.18
CA GLU A 45 -5.89 2.35 11.12
C GLU A 45 -5.12 1.97 12.38
N ARG A 46 -4.17 2.82 12.77
CA ARG A 46 -3.49 2.78 14.06
C ARG A 46 -2.83 1.45 14.42
N ASP A 47 -2.34 0.71 13.43
CA ASP A 47 -1.79 -0.63 13.62
C ASP A 47 -0.38 -0.73 13.03
N VAL A 48 0.61 -1.03 13.87
CA VAL A 48 2.00 -1.26 13.44
C VAL A 48 2.30 -2.71 13.09
N ASN A 49 1.34 -3.61 13.30
CA ASN A 49 1.35 -5.01 12.88
C ASN A 49 0.15 -5.33 11.98
N PRO A 50 -0.09 -4.54 10.91
CA PRO A 50 -1.31 -4.62 10.12
C PRO A 50 -1.44 -5.97 9.43
N GLU A 51 -2.61 -6.60 9.52
CA GLU A 51 -3.00 -7.76 8.71
C GLU A 51 -3.92 -7.36 7.56
N TRP A 52 -3.36 -7.21 6.36
CA TRP A 52 -4.14 -6.88 5.16
C TRP A 52 -4.86 -8.10 4.60
N ASN A 53 -4.15 -9.23 4.48
CA ASN A 53 -4.63 -10.43 3.81
C ASN A 53 -5.33 -10.13 2.48
N GLU A 54 -4.68 -9.28 1.66
CA GLU A 54 -5.25 -8.69 0.45
C GLU A 54 -4.46 -9.14 -0.79
N ASP A 55 -5.18 -9.47 -1.87
CA ASP A 55 -4.58 -9.83 -3.16
C ASP A 55 -4.62 -8.62 -4.10
N LEU A 56 -3.44 -8.14 -4.50
CA LEU A 56 -3.31 -7.10 -5.52
C LEU A 56 -2.84 -7.72 -6.83
N THR A 57 -3.36 -7.25 -7.97
CA THR A 57 -2.98 -7.77 -9.30
C THR A 57 -2.37 -6.66 -10.15
N ILE A 58 -1.24 -6.95 -10.79
CA ILE A 58 -0.57 -6.07 -11.75
C ILE A 58 -0.51 -6.76 -13.11
N PHE A 59 -0.75 -6.00 -14.18
CA PHE A 59 -0.60 -6.47 -15.55
C PHE A 59 0.87 -6.35 -15.98
N VAL A 60 1.48 -7.44 -16.43
CA VAL A 60 2.87 -7.44 -16.88
C VAL A 60 2.89 -7.22 -18.39
N TYR A 61 3.34 -6.04 -18.82
CA TYR A 61 3.55 -5.71 -20.24
C TYR A 61 5.03 -5.78 -20.64
N ASN A 62 5.94 -5.46 -19.71
CA ASN A 62 7.38 -5.53 -19.89
C ASN A 62 8.02 -6.14 -18.65
N THR A 63 8.72 -7.27 -18.82
CA THR A 63 9.37 -8.04 -17.75
C THR A 63 10.67 -7.41 -17.24
N GLU A 64 11.24 -6.43 -17.96
CA GLU A 64 12.44 -5.70 -17.56
C GLU A 64 12.14 -4.59 -16.54
N LEU A 65 10.86 -4.22 -16.37
CA LEU A 65 10.46 -3.20 -15.41
C LEU A 65 10.51 -3.77 -13.98
N PRO A 66 11.22 -3.12 -13.05
CA PRO A 66 11.27 -3.59 -11.67
C PRO A 66 9.92 -3.37 -10.99
N ILE A 67 9.56 -4.33 -10.13
CA ILE A 67 8.43 -4.19 -9.21
C ILE A 67 8.97 -3.52 -7.95
N LYS A 68 8.44 -2.34 -7.63
CA LYS A 68 8.80 -1.57 -6.44
C LYS A 68 7.68 -1.67 -5.43
N LEU A 69 8.02 -2.20 -4.25
CA LEU A 69 7.18 -2.17 -3.07
C LEU A 69 7.51 -0.93 -2.25
N VAL A 70 6.52 -0.08 -1.99
CA VAL A 70 6.71 1.12 -1.16
C VAL A 70 5.66 1.14 -0.07
N THR A 71 6.11 1.12 1.18
CA THR A 71 5.24 1.26 2.35
C THR A 71 5.01 2.74 2.61
N PHE A 72 3.74 3.13 2.73
CA PHE A 72 3.36 4.47 3.13
C PHE A 72 2.65 4.41 4.48
N THR A 73 3.00 5.34 5.35
CA THR A 73 2.28 5.61 6.59
C THR A 73 1.51 6.90 6.35
N VAL A 74 0.18 6.89 6.50
CA VAL A 74 -0.55 8.16 6.60
C VAL A 74 -0.27 8.74 7.98
N PHE A 75 0.24 9.96 8.01
CA PHE A 75 0.31 10.76 9.23
C PHE A 75 -1.09 11.30 9.51
N LEU A 76 -1.59 11.12 10.74
CA LEU A 76 -2.89 11.64 11.15
C LEU A 76 -2.86 13.17 11.26
N LEU A 77 -2.93 13.85 10.13
CA LEU A 77 -3.32 15.27 10.00
C LEU A 77 -4.72 15.40 9.37
N LYS A 78 -5.63 14.45 9.67
CA LYS A 78 -7.01 14.42 9.13
C LYS A 78 -8.11 14.19 10.16
N LYS A 79 -7.94 14.65 11.41
CA LYS A 79 -9.06 14.68 12.37
C LYS A 79 -9.15 15.98 13.19
N LEU A 80 -9.08 17.11 12.50
CA LEU A 80 -9.59 18.40 12.97
C LEU A 80 -10.44 19.05 11.85
N GLU A 81 -11.39 18.29 11.30
CA GLU A 81 -12.64 18.90 10.85
C GLU A 81 -13.67 18.60 11.94
N HIS A 82 -13.50 19.26 13.10
CA HIS A 82 -14.66 19.56 13.93
C HIS A 82 -15.50 20.52 13.08
N THR A 83 -16.56 20.02 12.45
CA THR A 83 -17.69 20.88 12.12
C THR A 83 -18.22 21.41 13.44
N ILE A 84 -17.85 22.64 13.76
CA ILE A 84 -18.51 23.44 14.78
C ILE A 84 -19.88 23.76 14.17
N ASN A 85 -20.94 23.21 14.76
CA ASN A 85 -22.27 23.82 14.68
C ASN A 85 -22.38 24.85 15.80
#